data_AF-A0A485BCI8-F1
#
_entry.id   AF-A0A485BCI8-F1
#
_cell.length_a   1.000
_cell.length_b   1.000
_cell.length_c   1.000
_cell.angle_alpha   90.00
_cell.angle_beta   90.00
_cell.angle_gamma   90.00
#
_symmetry.space_group_name_H-M   'P 1'
#
loop_
_entity.id
_entity.type
_entity.pdbx_description
1 polymer ?
#
loop_
_entity_poly.entity_id
_entity_poly.type
_entity_poly.pdbx_seq_one_letter_code
_entity_poly.pdbx_strand_id
1 'polypeptide(L)'
;MWEKVPGEETYYLHVFHKKQPDLNWENPALREEIYAMINWWLAKGIAGFRIDAITFIKKDQDFSPLPPDGIDGLVSVKSKARNRPGIELFLNELKQKTFKKFSCVTVGEAPGVPLEEYERFIGPEGYFDMIFDFHAADIDVENGSEWFRECDWSVKAFRETLFASQLAFTRAGWGTTFIENHDQPRALSKLVRDADYQNEIGATALAAMYFFMHGTPFIYQGQELGMKNFCRSEISEFNDISSLDNYDRSLAEGFSAEEAMGFVNRRSRDNSRTPFPWSDGGQRGV
;
A
#
# COMPACT_ATOMS: atom_id res chain seq x y z
N MET A 1 -3.79 15.06 -8.06
CA MET A 1 -3.04 16.04 -8.85
C MET A 1 -3.70 16.18 -10.22
N TRP A 2 -3.57 17.33 -10.86
CA TRP A 2 -4.15 17.59 -12.18
C TRP A 2 -3.05 17.92 -13.17
N GLU A 3 -3.04 17.24 -14.31
CA GLU A 3 -2.09 17.51 -15.39
C GLU A 3 -2.84 18.10 -16.59
N LYS A 4 -2.31 19.19 -17.17
CA LYS A 4 -2.91 19.82 -18.35
C LYS A 4 -2.77 18.90 -19.56
N VAL A 5 -3.85 18.72 -20.32
CA VAL A 5 -3.80 17.98 -21.58
C VAL A 5 -3.05 18.83 -22.62
N PRO A 6 -2.00 18.30 -23.28
CA PRO A 6 -1.25 19.08 -24.27
C PRO A 6 -2.15 19.58 -25.41
N GLY A 7 -2.17 20.90 -25.60
CA GLY A 7 -2.95 21.55 -26.67
C GLY A 7 -4.43 21.79 -26.36
N GLU A 8 -4.89 21.47 -25.14
CA GLU A 8 -6.27 21.71 -24.70
C GLU A 8 -6.31 22.57 -23.43
N GLU A 9 -7.47 23.15 -23.12
CA GLU A 9 -7.72 23.86 -21.84
C GLU A 9 -8.33 22.93 -20.77
N THR A 10 -8.14 21.62 -20.94
CA THR A 10 -8.62 20.58 -20.04
C THR A 10 -7.47 20.00 -19.23
N TYR A 11 -7.83 19.40 -18.09
CA TYR A 11 -6.89 18.71 -17.21
C TYR A 11 -7.45 17.33 -16.91
N TYR A 12 -6.57 16.36 -16.70
CA TYR A 12 -6.95 15.03 -16.22
C TYR A 12 -6.45 14.80 -14.80
N LEU A 13 -7.24 14.07 -14.02
CA LEU A 13 -6.90 13.69 -12.66
C LEU A 13 -5.92 12.51 -12.69
N HIS A 14 -4.89 12.61 -11.85
CA HIS A 14 -4.04 11.49 -11.48
C HIS A 14 -3.76 11.55 -9.97
N VAL A 15 -4.23 10.54 -9.24
CA VAL A 15 -3.98 10.34 -7.80
C VAL A 15 -2.54 9.89 -7.58
N PHE A 16 -2.01 9.11 -8.52
CA PHE A 16 -0.64 8.63 -8.52
C PHE A 16 0.20 9.39 -9.56
N HIS A 17 1.08 8.71 -10.29
CA HIS A 17 1.95 9.35 -11.27
C HIS A 17 1.15 9.91 -12.45
N LYS A 18 1.63 10.99 -13.09
CA LYS A 18 0.93 11.61 -14.24
C LYS A 18 0.67 10.67 -15.42
N LYS A 19 1.48 9.61 -15.58
CA LYS A 19 1.24 8.56 -16.59
C LYS A 19 0.16 7.54 -16.18
N GLN A 20 -0.51 7.74 -15.05
CA GLN A 20 -1.57 6.90 -14.51
C GLN A 20 -2.84 7.75 -14.35
N PRO A 21 -3.50 8.14 -15.46
CA PRO A 21 -4.76 8.89 -15.38
C PRO A 21 -5.84 8.05 -14.69
N ASP A 22 -6.59 8.69 -13.79
CA ASP A 22 -7.65 8.03 -13.05
C ASP A 22 -8.85 7.70 -13.95
N LEU A 23 -9.36 6.48 -13.80
CA LEU A 23 -10.62 6.06 -14.41
C LEU A 23 -11.82 6.71 -13.73
N ASN A 24 -12.79 7.17 -14.51
CA ASN A 24 -14.03 7.76 -14.01
C ASN A 24 -15.08 6.68 -13.69
N TRP A 25 -15.11 6.20 -12.46
CA TRP A 25 -16.07 5.20 -11.99
C TRP A 25 -17.52 5.69 -11.94
N GLU A 26 -17.80 6.99 -12.05
CA GLU A 26 -19.18 7.47 -12.21
C GLU A 26 -19.78 7.06 -13.57
N ASN A 27 -18.93 6.81 -14.58
CA ASN A 27 -19.38 6.39 -15.90
C ASN A 27 -19.78 4.89 -15.91
N PRO A 28 -21.06 4.55 -16.06
CA PRO A 28 -21.50 3.15 -16.06
C PRO A 28 -20.92 2.34 -17.22
N ALA A 29 -20.68 2.95 -18.39
CA ALA A 29 -20.07 2.25 -19.52
C ALA A 29 -18.64 1.80 -19.19
N LEU A 30 -17.87 2.63 -18.49
CA LEU A 30 -16.53 2.27 -18.04
C LEU A 30 -16.56 1.10 -17.06
N ARG A 31 -17.49 1.12 -16.09
CA ARG A 31 -17.62 0.04 -15.11
C ARG A 31 -17.96 -1.29 -15.77
N GLU A 32 -18.87 -1.31 -16.74
CA GLU A 32 -19.21 -2.53 -17.47
C GLU A 32 -18.02 -3.09 -18.27
N GLU A 33 -17.19 -2.24 -18.89
CA GLU A 33 -15.95 -2.67 -19.56
C GLU A 33 -14.94 -3.28 -18.57
N ILE A 34 -14.79 -2.68 -17.39
CA ILE A 34 -13.94 -3.23 -16.32
C ILE A 34 -14.46 -4.59 -15.87
N TYR A 35 -15.78 -4.74 -15.67
CA TYR A 35 -16.38 -6.01 -15.27
C TYR A 35 -16.23 -7.08 -16.35
N ALA A 36 -16.37 -6.71 -17.63
CA ALA A 36 -16.14 -7.62 -18.75
C ALA A 36 -14.70 -8.14 -18.77
N MET A 37 -13.72 -7.25 -18.57
CA MET A 37 -12.29 -7.62 -18.48
C MET A 37 -12.00 -8.55 -17.30
N ILE A 38 -12.53 -8.26 -16.11
CA ILE A 38 -12.36 -9.11 -14.92
C ILE A 38 -12.96 -10.50 -15.18
N ASN A 39 -14.18 -10.56 -15.72
CA ASN A 39 -14.86 -11.82 -16.03
C ASN A 39 -14.13 -12.63 -17.10
N TRP A 40 -13.50 -11.98 -18.08
CA TRP A 40 -12.69 -12.65 -19.09
C TRP A 40 -11.50 -13.38 -18.46
N TRP A 41 -10.81 -12.76 -17.51
CA TRP A 41 -9.70 -13.40 -16.79
C TRP A 41 -10.17 -14.53 -15.89
N LEU A 42 -11.28 -14.36 -15.15
CA LEU A 42 -11.84 -15.43 -14.32
C LEU A 42 -12.30 -16.62 -15.17
N ALA A 43 -12.90 -16.37 -16.33
CA ALA A 43 -13.27 -17.41 -17.29
C ALA A 43 -12.05 -18.15 -17.87
N LYS A 44 -10.85 -17.55 -17.85
CA LYS A 44 -9.60 -18.23 -18.20
C LYS A 44 -9.05 -19.13 -17.10
N GLY A 45 -9.59 -19.05 -15.88
CA GLY A 45 -9.24 -19.94 -14.77
C GLY A 45 -8.19 -19.38 -13.82
N ILE A 46 -7.98 -18.06 -13.74
CA ILE A 46 -7.22 -17.49 -12.62
C ILE A 46 -8.01 -17.70 -11.32
N ALA A 47 -7.30 -17.89 -10.20
CA ALA A 47 -7.91 -18.23 -8.92
C ALA A 47 -8.46 -17.02 -8.15
N GLY A 48 -8.19 -15.79 -8.59
CA GLY A 48 -8.52 -14.62 -7.80
C GLY A 48 -7.83 -13.33 -8.24
N PHE A 49 -8.11 -12.27 -7.48
CA PHE A 49 -7.51 -10.95 -7.66
C PHE A 49 -7.02 -10.36 -6.33
N ARG A 50 -5.85 -9.73 -6.37
CA ARG A 50 -5.50 -8.64 -5.46
C ARG A 50 -5.88 -7.34 -6.16
N ILE A 51 -6.78 -6.56 -5.58
CA ILE A 51 -7.30 -5.34 -6.19
C ILE A 51 -6.53 -4.14 -5.64
N ASP A 52 -5.69 -3.56 -6.49
CA ASP A 52 -4.84 -2.40 -6.19
C ASP A 52 -5.66 -1.15 -5.89
N ALA A 53 -5.24 -0.38 -4.87
CA ALA A 53 -5.74 0.95 -4.55
C ALA A 53 -7.27 1.09 -4.58
N ILE A 54 -8.02 0.04 -4.22
CA ILE A 54 -9.45 -0.05 -4.51
C ILE A 54 -10.28 1.00 -3.76
N THR A 55 -9.74 1.50 -2.64
CA THR A 55 -10.33 2.61 -1.87
C THR A 55 -10.27 3.96 -2.60
N PHE A 56 -9.57 4.08 -3.73
CA PHE A 56 -9.42 5.33 -4.47
C PHE A 56 -10.41 5.49 -5.64
N ILE A 57 -11.31 4.53 -5.88
CA ILE A 57 -12.18 4.59 -7.08
C ILE A 57 -13.28 5.65 -7.01
N LYS A 58 -13.72 6.04 -5.81
CA LYS A 58 -14.73 7.08 -5.60
C LYS A 58 -14.08 8.42 -5.28
N LYS A 59 -14.42 9.45 -6.05
CA LYS A 59 -13.95 10.82 -5.84
C LYS A 59 -15.11 11.73 -5.42
N ASP A 60 -14.80 12.75 -4.63
CA ASP A 60 -15.69 13.88 -4.45
C ASP A 60 -15.93 14.59 -5.78
N GLN A 61 -17.18 14.68 -6.21
CA GLN A 61 -17.53 15.23 -7.52
C GLN A 61 -17.50 16.75 -7.58
N ASP A 62 -17.41 17.42 -6.43
CA ASP A 62 -17.29 18.88 -6.37
C ASP A 62 -15.92 19.38 -6.83
N PHE A 63 -14.89 18.51 -6.77
CA PHE A 63 -13.46 18.82 -6.93
C PHE A 63 -13.04 20.16 -6.32
N SER A 64 -13.70 20.55 -5.23
CA SER A 64 -13.53 21.88 -4.66
C SER A 64 -12.17 21.99 -3.99
N PRO A 65 -11.51 23.16 -4.10
CA PRO A 65 -10.18 23.34 -3.53
C PRO A 65 -10.21 23.21 -2.01
N LEU A 66 -9.12 22.71 -1.45
CA LEU A 66 -8.87 22.66 -0.02
C LEU A 66 -7.66 23.53 0.33
N PRO A 67 -7.54 23.99 1.58
CA PRO A 67 -6.34 24.68 2.04
C PRO A 67 -5.10 23.79 1.84
N PRO A 68 -3.96 24.36 1.40
CA PRO A 68 -2.71 23.62 1.31
C PRO A 68 -2.30 23.01 2.65
N ASP A 69 -1.77 21.79 2.60
CA ASP A 69 -1.17 21.08 3.74
C ASP A 69 0.33 20.79 3.55
N GLY A 70 0.89 21.12 2.38
CA GLY A 70 2.31 20.99 2.06
C GLY A 70 3.00 22.31 1.75
N ILE A 71 4.32 22.34 1.87
CA ILE A 71 5.17 23.49 1.51
C ILE A 71 5.18 23.80 0.01
N ASP A 72 4.76 22.83 -0.80
CA ASP A 72 4.55 22.92 -2.25
C ASP A 72 3.29 23.73 -2.63
N GLY A 73 2.50 24.16 -1.62
CA GLY A 73 1.24 24.84 -1.83
C GLY A 73 0.12 23.91 -2.30
N LEU A 74 0.32 22.59 -2.19
CA LEU A 74 -0.66 21.57 -2.54
C LEU A 74 -1.33 20.99 -1.29
N VAL A 75 -2.35 20.17 -1.53
CA VAL A 75 -3.13 19.48 -0.50
C VAL A 75 -3.23 18.00 -0.80
N SER A 76 -3.16 17.16 0.23
CA SER A 76 -3.30 15.71 0.09
C SER A 76 -4.62 15.30 -0.57
N VAL A 77 -4.51 14.65 -1.74
CA VAL A 77 -5.67 14.15 -2.50
C VAL A 77 -6.48 13.09 -1.75
N LYS A 78 -5.89 12.45 -0.73
CA LYS A 78 -6.55 11.42 0.09
C LYS A 78 -7.86 11.95 0.70
N SER A 79 -7.91 13.23 1.07
CA SER A 79 -9.10 13.89 1.61
C SER A 79 -10.30 13.90 0.64
N LYS A 80 -10.05 13.87 -0.68
CA LYS A 80 -11.05 13.95 -1.75
C LYS A 80 -11.23 12.66 -2.54
N ALA A 81 -10.34 11.67 -2.37
CA ALA A 81 -10.33 10.47 -3.22
C ALA A 81 -10.28 9.13 -2.45
N ARG A 82 -9.88 9.09 -1.18
CA ARG A 82 -9.72 7.83 -0.43
C ARG A 82 -10.97 7.51 0.39
N ASN A 83 -11.51 6.29 0.21
CA ASN A 83 -12.67 5.73 0.90
C ASN A 83 -13.85 6.72 1.01
N ARG A 84 -14.23 7.35 -0.12
CA ARG A 84 -15.25 8.41 -0.15
C ARG A 84 -16.68 7.83 -0.10
N PRO A 85 -17.65 8.55 0.50
CA PRO A 85 -19.05 8.11 0.52
C PRO A 85 -19.59 7.78 -0.87
N GLY A 86 -20.35 6.68 -0.99
CA GLY A 86 -20.85 6.16 -2.26
C GLY A 86 -19.95 5.12 -2.92
N ILE A 87 -18.73 4.89 -2.40
CA ILE A 87 -17.84 3.83 -2.89
C ILE A 87 -18.47 2.45 -2.76
N GLU A 88 -19.29 2.23 -1.73
CA GLU A 88 -20.00 0.97 -1.49
C GLU A 88 -20.90 0.54 -2.65
N LEU A 89 -21.44 1.49 -3.42
CA LEU A 89 -22.26 1.17 -4.59
C LEU A 89 -21.40 0.51 -5.68
N PHE A 90 -20.21 1.04 -5.92
CA PHE A 90 -19.26 0.50 -6.89
C PHE A 90 -18.68 -0.84 -6.45
N LEU A 91 -18.32 -0.97 -5.17
CA LEU A 91 -17.76 -2.21 -4.64
C LEU A 91 -18.79 -3.35 -4.62
N ASN A 92 -20.04 -3.06 -4.25
CA ASN A 92 -21.12 -4.03 -4.34
C ASN A 92 -21.41 -4.41 -5.79
N GLU A 93 -21.52 -3.44 -6.70
CA GLU A 93 -21.77 -3.72 -8.11
C GLU A 93 -20.65 -4.58 -8.71
N LEU A 94 -19.38 -4.24 -8.43
CA LEU A 94 -18.22 -5.05 -8.79
C LEU A 94 -18.37 -6.49 -8.30
N LYS A 95 -18.59 -6.71 -7.00
CA LYS A 95 -18.79 -8.05 -6.42
C LYS A 95 -19.90 -8.84 -7.14
N GLN A 96 -21.08 -8.23 -7.35
CA GLN A 96 -22.22 -8.93 -7.98
C GLN A 96 -22.00 -9.21 -9.47
N LYS A 97 -21.35 -8.28 -10.19
CA LYS A 97 -21.12 -8.37 -11.64
C LYS A 97 -19.91 -9.24 -11.99
N THR A 98 -19.00 -9.48 -11.05
CA THR A 98 -17.78 -10.28 -11.26
C THR A 98 -17.64 -11.42 -10.25
N PHE A 99 -17.03 -11.16 -9.09
CA PHE A 99 -16.47 -12.17 -8.19
C PHE A 99 -17.49 -13.21 -7.75
N LYS A 100 -18.73 -12.81 -7.45
CA LYS A 100 -19.79 -13.72 -6.99
C LYS A 100 -20.19 -14.78 -8.03
N LYS A 101 -19.83 -14.58 -9.30
CA LYS A 101 -20.12 -15.54 -10.40
C LYS A 101 -19.09 -16.67 -10.48
N PHE A 102 -17.98 -16.57 -9.74
CA PHE A 102 -16.87 -17.51 -9.80
C PHE A 102 -16.48 -17.95 -8.39
N SER A 103 -15.87 -19.14 -8.28
CA SER A 103 -15.20 -19.55 -7.05
C SER A 103 -13.77 -19.02 -7.06
N CYS A 104 -13.61 -17.75 -6.67
CA CYS A 104 -12.32 -17.06 -6.67
C CYS A 104 -12.06 -16.38 -5.32
N VAL A 105 -10.78 -16.12 -5.02
CA VAL A 105 -10.35 -15.36 -3.85
C VAL A 105 -10.12 -13.90 -4.23
N THR A 106 -10.57 -12.98 -3.39
CA THR A 106 -10.44 -11.55 -3.59
C THR A 106 -9.80 -10.88 -2.39
N VAL A 107 -8.78 -10.07 -2.65
CA VAL A 107 -8.05 -9.34 -1.61
C VAL A 107 -7.99 -7.87 -1.99
N GLY A 108 -8.72 -7.02 -1.28
CA GLY A 108 -8.68 -5.58 -1.50
C GLY A 108 -7.46 -4.94 -0.82
N GLU A 109 -6.70 -4.13 -1.55
CA GLU A 109 -5.77 -3.21 -0.91
C GLU A 109 -6.54 -1.99 -0.41
N ALA A 110 -6.78 -1.92 0.90
CA ALA A 110 -7.75 -1.01 1.49
C ALA A 110 -7.12 -0.02 2.51
N PRO A 111 -6.14 0.80 2.10
CA PRO A 111 -5.48 1.73 3.01
C PRO A 111 -6.48 2.77 3.52
N GLY A 112 -6.48 3.00 4.83
CA GLY A 112 -7.32 4.02 5.47
C GLY A 112 -8.79 3.64 5.64
N VAL A 113 -9.15 2.36 5.51
CA VAL A 113 -10.44 1.85 5.97
C VAL A 113 -10.42 1.78 7.50
N PRO A 114 -11.34 2.46 8.21
CA PRO A 114 -11.46 2.37 9.66
C PRO A 114 -11.77 0.94 10.11
N LEU A 115 -11.28 0.55 11.30
CA LEU A 115 -11.50 -0.80 11.84
C LEU A 115 -13.00 -1.14 11.98
N GLU A 116 -13.83 -0.13 12.26
CA GLU A 116 -15.28 -0.25 12.40
C GLU A 116 -15.98 -0.58 11.07
N GLU A 117 -15.35 -0.31 9.94
CA GLU A 117 -15.89 -0.59 8.61
C GLU A 117 -15.50 -1.98 8.09
N TYR A 118 -14.65 -2.73 8.78
CA TYR A 118 -14.14 -4.02 8.30
C TYR A 118 -15.25 -5.01 7.95
N GLU A 119 -16.35 -5.05 8.71
CA GLU A 119 -17.49 -5.93 8.40
C GLU A 119 -18.08 -5.67 7.01
N ARG A 120 -18.08 -4.41 6.55
CA ARG A 120 -18.56 -4.04 5.20
C ARG A 120 -17.61 -4.53 4.11
N PHE A 121 -16.32 -4.64 4.40
CA PHE A 121 -15.31 -5.05 3.43
C PHE A 121 -15.11 -6.56 3.38
N ILE A 122 -15.07 -7.23 4.53
CA ILE A 122 -14.67 -8.64 4.66
C ILE A 122 -15.64 -9.51 5.45
N GLY A 123 -16.79 -8.96 5.86
CA GLY A 123 -17.82 -9.75 6.54
C GLY A 123 -18.52 -10.73 5.59
N PRO A 124 -19.51 -11.51 6.09
CA PRO A 124 -20.22 -12.50 5.28
C PRO A 124 -20.81 -11.95 3.98
N GLU A 125 -21.29 -10.70 4.00
CA GLU A 125 -21.78 -9.99 2.82
C GLU A 125 -20.79 -8.95 2.27
N GLY A 126 -19.56 -8.91 2.79
CA GLY A 126 -18.52 -7.93 2.49
C GLY A 126 -18.08 -7.92 1.03
N TYR A 127 -17.48 -6.82 0.59
CA TYR A 127 -17.10 -6.62 -0.82
C TYR A 127 -16.01 -7.59 -1.32
N PHE A 128 -15.14 -8.05 -0.42
CA PHE A 128 -14.00 -8.93 -0.69
C PHE A 128 -13.94 -10.07 0.33
N ASP A 129 -13.16 -11.11 0.02
CA ASP A 129 -12.90 -12.19 0.99
C ASP A 129 -11.94 -11.71 2.09
N MET A 130 -10.99 -10.83 1.72
CA MET A 130 -9.96 -10.29 2.61
C MET A 130 -9.55 -8.86 2.22
N ILE A 131 -8.88 -8.16 3.13
CA ILE A 131 -8.20 -6.89 2.85
C ILE A 131 -6.78 -6.87 3.41
N PHE A 132 -5.91 -6.08 2.79
CA PHE A 132 -4.63 -5.69 3.37
C PHE A 132 -4.83 -4.55 4.37
N ASP A 133 -4.41 -4.78 5.61
CA ASP A 133 -4.38 -3.79 6.67
C ASP A 133 -3.02 -3.09 6.78
N PHE A 134 -3.02 -1.76 6.69
CA PHE A 134 -1.81 -0.95 6.70
C PHE A 134 -1.56 -0.22 8.04
N HIS A 135 -2.43 -0.35 9.04
CA HIS A 135 -2.28 0.40 10.31
C HIS A 135 -0.92 0.15 10.99
N ALA A 136 -0.48 -1.12 11.04
CA ALA A 136 0.82 -1.47 11.60
C ALA A 136 1.98 -1.37 10.57
N ALA A 137 1.65 -1.34 9.27
CA ALA A 137 2.64 -1.27 8.21
C ALA A 137 3.32 0.11 8.15
N ASP A 138 2.58 1.17 8.47
CA ASP A 138 3.05 2.55 8.44
C ASP A 138 3.28 3.14 9.85
N ILE A 139 3.47 2.29 10.87
CA ILE A 139 3.67 2.70 12.28
C ILE A 139 4.85 3.67 12.48
N ASP A 140 5.82 3.64 11.57
CA ASP A 140 7.07 4.39 11.60
C ASP A 140 7.01 5.73 10.85
N VAL A 141 5.85 6.12 10.30
CA VAL A 141 5.69 7.37 9.55
C VAL A 141 4.36 8.06 9.89
N GLU A 142 4.34 9.38 9.85
CA GLU A 142 3.09 10.15 10.05
C GLU A 142 2.09 9.90 8.93
N ASN A 143 2.60 9.73 7.71
CA ASN A 143 1.83 9.57 6.50
C ASN A 143 2.57 8.68 5.51
N GLY A 144 1.90 7.63 5.01
CA GLY A 144 2.44 6.73 3.98
C GLY A 144 2.70 7.36 2.60
N SER A 145 2.69 8.68 2.46
CA SER A 145 3.14 9.39 1.24
C SER A 145 4.34 10.31 1.47
N GLU A 146 4.60 10.71 2.72
CA GLU A 146 5.70 11.59 3.13
C GLU A 146 6.54 10.86 4.16
N TRP A 147 7.26 9.84 3.72
CA TRP A 147 7.96 8.93 4.62
C TRP A 147 9.14 9.55 5.34
N PHE A 148 9.62 10.72 4.89
CA PHE A 148 10.62 11.50 5.61
C PHE A 148 10.07 12.09 6.93
N ARG A 149 8.75 12.12 7.12
CA ARG A 149 8.12 12.43 8.42
C ARG A 149 8.01 11.15 9.25
N GLU A 150 9.13 10.78 9.85
CA GLU A 150 9.22 9.60 10.69
C GLU A 150 8.46 9.78 12.01
N CYS A 151 7.84 8.70 12.49
CA CYS A 151 7.18 8.63 13.79
C CYS A 151 7.95 7.72 14.73
N ASP A 152 8.21 8.22 15.94
CA ASP A 152 8.66 7.37 17.02
C ASP A 152 7.57 6.38 17.42
N TRP A 153 7.91 5.10 17.40
CA TRP A 153 7.02 4.02 17.84
C TRP A 153 7.70 3.13 18.87
N SER A 154 6.90 2.35 19.60
CA SER A 154 7.37 1.36 20.56
C SER A 154 6.83 -0.02 20.22
N VAL A 155 7.53 -1.08 20.66
CA VAL A 155 7.03 -2.46 20.51
C VAL A 155 5.65 -2.63 21.14
N LYS A 156 5.37 -1.89 22.23
CA LYS A 156 4.03 -1.84 22.84
C LYS A 156 2.99 -1.25 21.87
N ALA A 157 3.28 -0.09 21.26
CA ALA A 157 2.37 0.53 20.29
C ALA A 157 2.14 -0.38 19.07
N PHE A 158 3.20 -0.96 18.51
CA PHE A 158 3.10 -1.91 17.40
C PHE A 158 2.22 -3.12 17.76
N ARG A 159 2.42 -3.70 18.96
CA ARG A 159 1.57 -4.77 19.48
C ARG A 159 0.12 -4.31 19.59
N GLU A 160 -0.15 -3.16 20.20
CA GLU A 160 -1.51 -2.64 20.39
C GLU A 160 -2.22 -2.43 19.05
N THR A 161 -1.53 -1.89 18.05
CA THR A 161 -2.05 -1.73 16.69
C THR A 161 -2.39 -3.09 16.04
N LEU A 162 -1.48 -4.07 16.10
CA LEU A 162 -1.74 -5.41 15.58
C LEU A 162 -2.93 -6.07 16.27
N PHE A 163 -3.01 -5.97 17.61
CA PHE A 163 -4.12 -6.54 18.37
C PHE A 163 -5.47 -5.89 18.02
N ALA A 164 -5.49 -4.58 17.79
CA ALA A 164 -6.69 -3.87 17.36
C ALA A 164 -7.20 -4.40 16.01
N SER A 165 -6.31 -4.51 15.01
CA SER A 165 -6.66 -5.07 13.70
C SER A 165 -7.09 -6.53 13.76
N GLN A 166 -6.39 -7.37 14.55
CA GLN A 166 -6.73 -8.78 14.73
C GLN A 166 -8.09 -8.98 15.41
N LEU A 167 -8.43 -8.13 16.38
CA LEU A 167 -9.75 -8.13 17.00
C LEU A 167 -10.84 -7.67 16.03
N ALA A 168 -10.55 -6.66 15.20
CA ALA A 168 -11.46 -6.21 14.15
C ALA A 168 -11.71 -7.32 13.12
N PHE A 169 -10.67 -8.00 12.64
CA PHE A 169 -10.79 -9.17 11.77
C PHE A 169 -11.64 -10.26 12.40
N THR A 170 -11.35 -10.67 13.64
CA THR A 170 -12.10 -11.74 14.33
C THR A 170 -13.60 -11.42 14.47
N ARG A 171 -13.96 -10.14 14.60
CA ARG A 171 -15.36 -9.68 14.68
C ARG A 171 -16.03 -9.58 13.32
N ALA A 172 -15.29 -9.13 12.31
CA ALA A 172 -15.80 -8.84 10.98
C ALA A 172 -15.85 -10.09 10.09
N GLY A 173 -14.71 -10.76 9.89
CA GLY A 173 -14.56 -11.83 8.92
C GLY A 173 -13.12 -12.33 8.81
N TRP A 174 -12.57 -12.38 7.59
CA TRP A 174 -11.22 -12.93 7.36
C TRP A 174 -10.24 -11.85 6.90
N GLY A 175 -9.11 -11.74 7.59
CA GLY A 175 -8.06 -10.75 7.29
C GLY A 175 -6.85 -11.35 6.59
N THR A 176 -5.93 -10.48 6.15
CA THR A 176 -4.58 -10.90 5.74
C THR A 176 -3.57 -10.64 6.86
N THR A 177 -2.52 -11.45 6.92
CA THR A 177 -1.35 -11.17 7.77
C THR A 177 -0.13 -11.04 6.87
N PHE A 178 0.50 -9.86 6.89
CA PHE A 178 1.71 -9.59 6.13
C PHE A 178 2.61 -8.63 6.89
N ILE A 179 3.90 -8.66 6.58
CA ILE A 179 4.89 -7.72 7.10
C ILE A 179 5.76 -7.10 6.00
N GLU A 180 5.70 -7.66 4.78
CA GLU A 180 6.41 -7.17 3.59
C GLU A 180 5.50 -7.20 2.37
N ASN A 181 5.76 -6.27 1.45
CA ASN A 181 5.27 -6.28 0.08
C ASN A 181 6.20 -5.39 -0.77
N HIS A 182 5.87 -5.20 -2.05
CA HIS A 182 6.65 -4.40 -2.99
C HIS A 182 6.62 -2.87 -2.75
N ASP A 183 5.80 -2.39 -1.79
CA ASP A 183 5.66 -0.98 -1.42
C ASP A 183 6.14 -0.70 0.01
N GLN A 184 6.59 -1.72 0.74
CA GLN A 184 7.13 -1.63 2.08
C GLN A 184 8.62 -2.03 2.06
N PRO A 185 9.48 -1.44 2.91
CA PRO A 185 10.84 -1.90 3.12
C PRO A 185 10.84 -3.30 3.77
N ARG A 186 12.01 -3.92 3.84
CA ARG A 186 12.18 -5.24 4.46
C ARG A 186 11.87 -5.17 5.95
N ALA A 187 11.03 -6.09 6.43
CA ALA A 187 10.52 -6.09 7.79
C ALA A 187 11.64 -6.28 8.82
N LEU A 188 12.67 -7.08 8.48
CA LEU A 188 13.82 -7.30 9.35
C LEU A 188 14.58 -5.99 9.63
N SER A 189 14.79 -5.17 8.61
CA SER A 189 15.45 -3.86 8.76
C SER A 189 14.55 -2.82 9.43
N LYS A 190 13.23 -2.87 9.19
CA LYS A 190 12.28 -1.90 9.75
C LYS A 190 11.93 -2.16 11.22
N LEU A 191 11.61 -3.41 11.56
CA LEU A 191 10.99 -3.77 12.83
C LEU A 191 12.01 -4.25 13.87
N VAL A 192 13.16 -4.77 13.46
CA VAL A 192 14.23 -5.20 14.37
C VAL A 192 15.31 -4.13 14.45
N ARG A 193 15.20 -3.27 15.48
CA ARG A 193 16.10 -2.11 15.67
C ARG A 193 17.51 -2.50 16.07
N ASP A 194 17.66 -3.63 16.78
CA ASP A 194 18.96 -4.12 17.19
C ASP A 194 19.60 -4.92 16.04
N ALA A 195 20.72 -4.39 15.52
CA ALA A 195 21.44 -4.97 14.40
C ALA A 195 21.93 -6.40 14.68
N ASP A 196 22.21 -6.74 15.94
CA ASP A 196 22.65 -8.07 16.35
C ASP A 196 21.55 -9.12 16.17
N TYR A 197 20.28 -8.70 16.12
CA TYR A 197 19.12 -9.56 15.85
C TYR A 197 18.57 -9.43 14.43
N GLN A 198 19.19 -8.63 13.56
CA GLN A 198 18.87 -8.61 12.12
C GLN A 198 19.49 -9.81 11.38
N ASN A 199 19.17 -11.00 11.87
CA ASN A 199 19.62 -12.31 11.41
C ASN A 199 18.47 -13.33 11.44
N GLU A 200 18.79 -14.62 11.34
CA GLU A 200 17.82 -15.71 11.36
C GLU A 200 16.91 -15.69 12.60
N ILE A 201 17.41 -15.29 13.77
CA ILE A 201 16.61 -15.22 15.01
C ILE A 201 15.52 -14.16 14.87
N GLY A 202 15.89 -12.94 14.46
CA GLY A 202 14.91 -11.86 14.25
C GLY A 202 13.94 -12.17 13.12
N ALA A 203 14.42 -12.73 12.02
CA ALA A 203 13.58 -13.15 10.90
C ALA A 203 12.56 -14.23 11.34
N THR A 204 13.00 -15.22 12.10
CA THR A 204 12.14 -16.30 12.62
C THR A 204 11.15 -15.77 13.66
N ALA A 205 11.56 -14.83 14.52
CA ALA A 205 10.67 -14.20 15.48
C ALA A 205 9.56 -13.39 14.80
N LEU A 206 9.90 -12.62 13.76
CA LEU A 206 8.91 -11.92 12.93
C LEU A 206 7.99 -12.92 12.22
N ALA A 207 8.54 -13.99 11.66
CA ALA A 207 7.77 -15.04 11.00
C ALA A 207 6.76 -15.68 11.95
N ALA A 208 7.20 -16.10 13.13
CA ALA A 208 6.32 -16.65 14.16
C ALA A 208 5.21 -15.65 14.54
N MET A 209 5.54 -14.36 14.69
CA MET A 209 4.53 -13.36 15.00
C MET A 209 3.42 -13.30 13.93
N TYR A 210 3.74 -13.20 12.64
CA TYR A 210 2.70 -12.97 11.62
C TYR A 210 2.01 -14.23 11.10
N PHE A 211 2.68 -15.38 11.08
CA PHE A 211 2.07 -16.65 10.68
C PHE A 211 1.04 -17.16 11.68
N PHE A 212 1.23 -16.88 12.97
CA PHE A 212 0.33 -17.36 14.03
C PHE A 212 -0.77 -16.34 14.40
N MET A 213 -0.92 -15.27 13.63
CA MET A 213 -2.07 -14.36 13.70
C MET A 213 -3.27 -14.92 12.92
N HIS A 214 -4.49 -14.47 13.27
CA HIS A 214 -5.73 -14.84 12.59
C HIS A 214 -5.81 -14.17 11.21
N GLY A 215 -5.80 -14.99 10.16
CA GLY A 215 -5.92 -14.55 8.78
C GLY A 215 -5.16 -15.45 7.80
N THR A 216 -5.09 -15.02 6.54
CA THR A 216 -4.24 -15.67 5.53
C THR A 216 -2.86 -15.01 5.52
N PRO A 217 -1.77 -15.74 5.79
CA PRO A 217 -0.42 -15.20 5.72
C PRO A 217 0.05 -14.98 4.29
N PHE A 218 0.69 -13.84 4.04
CA PHE A 218 1.36 -13.51 2.79
C PHE A 218 2.87 -13.43 3.02
N ILE A 219 3.62 -14.20 2.23
CA ILE A 219 5.08 -14.13 2.15
C ILE A 219 5.43 -13.31 0.92
N TYR A 220 6.25 -12.28 1.08
CA TYR A 220 6.82 -11.55 -0.05
C TYR A 220 8.20 -12.12 -0.44
N GLN A 221 8.53 -12.11 -1.72
CA GLN A 221 9.76 -12.74 -2.23
C GLN A 221 11.03 -12.21 -1.50
N GLY A 222 11.77 -13.13 -0.89
CA GLY A 222 13.01 -12.85 -0.16
C GLY A 222 12.80 -12.66 1.34
N GLN A 223 11.55 -12.53 1.79
CA GLN A 223 11.22 -12.49 3.21
C GLN A 223 11.60 -13.82 3.88
N GLU A 224 11.41 -14.94 3.19
CA GLU A 224 11.80 -16.29 3.63
C GLU A 224 13.31 -16.48 3.75
N LEU A 225 14.10 -15.60 3.11
CA LEU A 225 15.55 -15.59 3.18
C LEU A 225 16.08 -14.59 4.24
N GLY A 226 15.18 -13.85 4.91
CA GLY A 226 15.57 -12.77 5.81
C GLY A 226 16.28 -11.61 5.10
N MET A 227 15.89 -11.30 3.86
CA MET A 227 16.44 -10.16 3.14
C MET A 227 16.28 -8.86 3.94
N LYS A 228 17.27 -7.98 3.83
CA LYS A 228 17.34 -6.68 4.50
C LYS A 228 17.25 -5.54 3.48
N ASN A 229 16.99 -4.34 3.98
CA ASN A 229 17.12 -3.13 3.16
C ASN A 229 18.54 -3.05 2.60
N PHE A 230 18.65 -2.45 1.42
CA PHE A 230 19.92 -2.18 0.77
C PHE A 230 20.26 -0.71 0.96
N CYS A 231 21.45 -0.42 1.47
CA CYS A 231 21.88 0.95 1.72
C CYS A 231 22.62 1.50 0.49
N ARG A 232 22.08 2.58 -0.08
CA ARG A 232 22.63 3.32 -1.21
C ARG A 232 23.39 4.55 -0.73
N SER A 233 24.41 4.92 -1.49
CA SER A 233 25.27 6.07 -1.21
C SER A 233 24.76 7.32 -1.92
N GLU A 234 24.12 7.15 -3.08
CA GLU A 234 23.67 8.25 -3.93
C GLU A 234 22.19 8.10 -4.32
N ILE A 235 21.49 9.23 -4.45
CA ILE A 235 20.08 9.25 -4.87
C ILE A 235 19.88 8.68 -6.29
N SER A 236 20.91 8.76 -7.13
CA SER A 236 20.96 8.22 -8.49
C SER A 236 20.83 6.69 -8.55
N GLU A 237 21.08 5.99 -7.43
CA GLU A 237 20.97 4.54 -7.32
C GLU A 237 19.53 4.07 -7.03
N PHE A 238 18.61 5.00 -6.75
CA PHE A 238 17.18 4.73 -6.62
C PHE A 238 16.47 4.90 -7.96
N ASN A 239 15.44 4.10 -8.18
CA ASN A 239 14.63 4.11 -9.41
C ASN A 239 13.18 4.49 -9.11
N ASP A 240 12.69 4.23 -7.90
CA ASP A 240 11.32 4.52 -7.50
C ASP A 240 11.04 6.03 -7.43
N ILE A 241 10.02 6.45 -8.16
CA ILE A 241 9.65 7.86 -8.26
C ILE A 241 9.21 8.45 -6.92
N SER A 242 8.57 7.66 -6.05
CA SER A 242 8.19 8.12 -4.71
C SER A 242 9.43 8.38 -3.86
N SER A 243 10.49 7.59 -4.04
CA SER A 243 11.76 7.75 -3.34
C SER A 243 12.49 9.02 -3.77
N LEU A 244 12.54 9.30 -5.07
CA LEU A 244 13.10 10.54 -5.61
C LEU A 244 12.32 11.77 -5.13
N ASP A 245 10.98 11.71 -5.17
CA ASP A 245 10.12 12.79 -4.70
C ASP A 245 10.26 13.05 -3.20
N ASN A 246 10.36 11.99 -2.38
CA ASN A 246 10.57 12.14 -0.93
C ASN A 246 11.95 12.73 -0.61
N TYR A 247 12.99 12.40 -1.38
CA TYR A 247 14.30 13.03 -1.26
C TYR A 247 14.19 14.54 -1.52
N ASP A 248 13.69 14.94 -2.69
CA ASP A 248 13.57 16.35 -3.09
C ASP A 248 12.66 17.16 -2.14
N ARG A 249 11.54 16.57 -1.72
CA ARG A 249 10.61 17.19 -0.77
C ARG A 249 11.25 17.38 0.61
N SER A 250 12.00 16.40 1.11
CA SER A 250 12.71 16.56 2.38
C SER A 250 13.75 17.68 2.33
N LEU A 251 14.49 17.83 1.22
CA LEU A 251 15.41 18.96 1.03
C LEU A 251 14.67 20.31 1.03
N ALA A 252 13.53 20.38 0.35
CA ALA A 252 12.70 21.58 0.32
C ALA A 252 12.13 21.95 1.70
N GLU A 253 11.95 20.95 2.58
CA GLU A 253 11.55 21.14 3.99
C GLU A 253 12.71 21.46 4.94
N GLY A 254 13.93 21.57 4.42
CA GLY A 254 15.10 22.05 5.16
C GLY A 254 15.96 20.95 5.77
N PHE A 255 15.69 19.68 5.47
CA PHE A 255 16.59 18.59 5.84
C PHE A 255 17.87 18.62 5.01
N SER A 256 18.98 18.17 5.60
CA SER A 256 20.24 17.99 4.87
C SER A 256 20.15 16.83 3.88
N ALA A 257 21.06 16.80 2.90
CA ALA A 257 21.17 15.68 1.97
C ALA A 257 21.48 14.35 2.68
N GLU A 258 22.21 14.38 3.79
CA GLU A 258 22.51 13.19 4.60
C GLU A 258 21.24 12.65 5.28
N GLU A 259 20.45 13.53 5.89
CA GLU A 259 19.16 13.15 6.50
C GLU A 259 18.19 12.62 5.44
N ALA A 260 18.07 13.33 4.31
CA ALA A 260 17.26 12.93 3.16
C ALA A 260 17.63 11.53 2.65
N MET A 261 18.93 11.27 2.44
CA MET A 261 19.42 9.94 2.07
C MET A 261 19.10 8.89 3.14
N GLY A 262 19.19 9.27 4.42
CA GLY A 262 18.82 8.42 5.55
C GLY A 262 17.36 7.97 5.51
N PHE A 263 16.42 8.90 5.30
CA PHE A 263 15.00 8.60 5.18
C PHE A 263 14.71 7.64 4.03
N VAL A 264 15.27 7.95 2.85
CA VAL A 264 15.04 7.15 1.65
C VAL A 264 15.65 5.75 1.80
N ASN A 265 16.84 5.60 2.35
CA ASN A 265 17.43 4.28 2.63
C ASN A 265 16.59 3.44 3.59
N ARG A 266 15.94 4.06 4.59
CA ARG A 266 15.08 3.34 5.54
C ARG A 266 13.75 2.90 4.93
N ARG A 267 13.10 3.75 4.13
CA ARG A 267 11.71 3.52 3.72
C ARG A 267 11.48 3.24 2.24
N SER A 268 12.45 3.51 1.35
CA SER A 268 12.26 3.36 -0.09
C SER A 268 11.67 1.99 -0.45
N ARG A 269 10.71 2.00 -1.38
CA ARG A 269 10.12 0.79 -1.95
C ARG A 269 11.14 -0.03 -2.73
N ASP A 270 12.22 0.59 -3.20
CA ASP A 270 13.30 -0.13 -3.89
C ASP A 270 14.04 -1.12 -3.00
N ASN A 271 13.89 -1.03 -1.67
CA ASN A 271 14.44 -2.00 -0.72
C ASN A 271 13.83 -3.41 -0.87
N SER A 272 12.57 -3.51 -1.29
CA SER A 272 11.89 -4.78 -1.53
C SER A 272 11.82 -5.15 -3.02
N ARG A 273 12.44 -4.34 -3.89
CA ARG A 273 12.46 -4.55 -5.36
C ARG A 273 13.84 -4.91 -5.90
N THR A 274 14.82 -5.11 -5.03
CA THR A 274 16.14 -5.64 -5.44
C THR A 274 15.98 -7.05 -6.03
N PRO A 275 16.85 -7.45 -6.97
CA PRO A 275 16.79 -8.77 -7.59
C PRO A 275 16.80 -9.90 -6.55
N PHE A 276 15.97 -10.93 -6.76
CA PHE A 276 15.91 -12.07 -5.87
C PHE A 276 17.23 -12.86 -5.91
N PRO A 277 17.89 -13.14 -4.77
CA PRO A 277 19.19 -13.77 -4.74
C PRO A 277 19.10 -15.30 -4.85
N TRP A 278 18.91 -15.82 -6.07
CA TRP A 278 18.76 -17.26 -6.34
C TRP A 278 19.98 -18.12 -5.97
N SER A 279 21.18 -17.54 -5.95
CA SER A 279 22.42 -18.25 -5.64
C SER A 279 23.49 -17.31 -5.09
N ASP A 280 24.50 -17.88 -4.44
CA ASP A 280 25.61 -17.13 -3.83
C ASP A 280 26.52 -16.41 -4.84
N GLY A 281 26.39 -16.71 -6.14
CA GLY A 281 27.27 -16.20 -7.21
C GLY A 281 26.70 -15.06 -8.06
N GLY A 282 25.44 -14.66 -7.86
CA GLY A 282 24.88 -13.46 -8.50
C GLY A 282 25.26 -12.21 -7.71
N GLN A 283 25.30 -11.03 -8.34
CA GLN A 283 25.41 -9.74 -7.65
C GLN A 283 24.35 -9.68 -6.55
N ARG A 284 24.73 -10.07 -5.32
CA ARG A 284 24.00 -9.68 -4.13
C ARG A 284 24.02 -8.17 -4.20
N GLY A 285 22.86 -7.52 -4.24
CA GLY A 285 22.82 -6.14 -3.78
C GLY A 285 23.37 -6.18 -2.36
N VAL A 286 24.67 -5.86 -2.22
CA VAL A 286 25.40 -5.70 -0.96
C VAL A 286 24.99 -4.40 -0.27
#